data_AF-A0A847I0G8-F1
#
_entry.id   AF-A0A847I0G8-F1
#
_cell.length_a   1.000
_cell.length_b   1.000
_cell.length_c   1.000
_cell.angle_alpha   90.00
_cell.angle_beta   90.00
_cell.angle_gamma   90.00
#
_symmetry.space_group_name_H-M   'P 1'
#
loop_
_entity.id
_entity.type
_entity.pdbx_description
1 polymer ?
#
loop_
_entity_poly.entity_id
_entity_poly.type
_entity_poly.pdbx_seq_one_letter_code
_entity_poly.pdbx_strand_id
1 'polypeptide(L)'
;MIEACDITWLNAYLALSGCIPPERLPAEALRLGIDRIVDVRAECCDDAIALRRCGIELLHLPTPDKQAISPEMLQRGVRWVIGSLRDRRRVLIHCQHGVGRSALLAACTLVALGMDCREALQVLKRRRPTIAPSPEQLQALLDFAAKSAETPAPGKPATLDDLFQIAYAGLEVG
;
A
#
# COMPACT_ATOMS: atom_id res chain seq x y z
N MET A 1 25.72 10.57 7.56
CA MET A 1 24.27 10.86 7.70
C MET A 1 23.54 9.62 7.25
N ILE A 2 22.69 9.04 8.09
CA ILE A 2 21.88 7.87 7.71
C ILE A 2 20.75 8.42 6.84
N GLU A 3 20.70 8.07 5.55
CA GLU A 3 19.56 8.42 4.69
C GLU A 3 18.29 7.85 5.34
N ALA A 4 17.35 8.72 5.70
CA ALA A 4 16.08 8.31 6.28
C ALA A 4 15.36 7.37 5.30
N CYS A 5 14.82 6.27 5.81
CA CYS A 5 13.98 5.40 4.98
C CYS A 5 12.78 6.20 4.46
N ASP A 6 12.48 6.04 3.17
CA ASP A 6 11.44 6.77 2.45
C ASP A 6 10.04 6.23 2.78
N ILE A 7 9.64 6.41 4.04
CA ILE A 7 8.35 6.01 4.60
C ILE A 7 7.39 7.19 4.53
N THR A 8 6.23 6.97 3.92
CA THR A 8 5.17 7.96 3.77
C THR A 8 3.95 7.55 4.58
N TRP A 9 3.57 8.35 5.58
CA TRP A 9 2.32 8.16 6.33
C TRP A 9 1.12 8.69 5.52
N LEU A 10 0.12 7.83 5.33
CA LEU A 10 -1.17 8.20 4.71
C LEU A 10 -2.15 8.74 5.76
N ASN A 11 -2.09 8.18 6.97
CA ASN A 11 -2.80 8.63 8.16
C ASN A 11 -2.01 8.25 9.43
N ALA A 12 -2.61 8.32 10.62
CA ALA A 12 -1.93 8.03 11.89
C ALA A 12 -1.50 6.55 12.09
N TYR A 13 -2.04 5.62 11.29
CA TYR A 13 -1.86 4.19 11.46
C TYR A 13 -1.43 3.44 10.19
N LEU A 14 -1.51 4.05 9.00
CA LEU A 14 -1.15 3.43 7.73
C LEU A 14 -0.04 4.22 7.04
N ALA A 15 1.05 3.53 6.71
CA ALA A 15 2.15 4.04 5.92
C ALA A 15 2.49 3.13 4.74
N LEU A 16 3.17 3.69 3.75
CA LEU A 16 3.81 2.91 2.69
C LEU A 16 5.25 3.36 2.44
N SER A 17 6.06 2.47 1.86
CA SER A 17 7.43 2.78 1.46
C SER A 17 7.92 1.96 0.26
N GLY A 18 9.09 2.32 -0.24
CA GLY A 18 9.94 1.41 -1.01
C GLY A 18 10.67 0.42 -0.11
N CYS A 19 11.66 -0.25 -0.70
CA CYS A 19 12.50 -1.22 -0.01
C CYS A 19 13.24 -0.54 1.15
N ILE A 20 13.20 -1.16 2.31
CA ILE A 20 14.02 -0.80 3.46
C ILE A 20 15.07 -1.90 3.59
N PRO A 21 16.36 -1.57 3.72
CA PRO A 21 17.39 -2.58 3.89
C PRO A 21 17.08 -3.51 5.09
N PRO A 22 17.19 -4.84 4.94
CA PRO A 22 16.80 -5.79 5.98
C PRO A 22 17.46 -5.54 7.34
N GLU A 23 18.71 -5.06 7.35
CA GLU A 23 19.45 -4.72 8.55
C GLU A 23 18.94 -3.47 9.28
N ARG A 24 18.19 -2.61 8.58
CA ARG A 24 17.60 -1.39 9.12
C ARG A 24 16.13 -1.53 9.49
N LEU A 25 15.41 -2.42 8.81
CA LEU A 25 13.96 -2.52 8.92
C LEU A 25 13.46 -2.70 10.38
N PRO A 26 14.01 -3.63 11.19
CA PRO A 26 13.54 -3.79 12.57
C PRO A 26 13.74 -2.52 13.41
N ALA A 27 14.89 -1.86 13.28
CA ALA A 27 15.22 -0.66 14.05
C ALA A 27 14.34 0.54 13.64
N GLU A 28 14.11 0.73 12.34
CA GLU A 28 13.22 1.79 11.82
C GLU A 28 11.76 1.54 12.21
N ALA A 29 11.30 0.29 12.13
CA ALA A 29 9.96 -0.08 12.55
C ALA A 29 9.73 0.20 14.04
N LEU A 30 10.66 -0.19 14.92
CA LEU A 30 10.60 0.13 16.35
C LEU A 30 10.60 1.64 16.60
N ARG A 31 11.49 2.38 15.94
CA ARG A 31 11.60 3.85 16.07
C ARG A 31 10.30 4.57 15.70
N LEU A 32 9.59 4.06 14.71
CA LEU A 32 8.32 4.63 14.22
C LEU A 32 7.08 4.03 14.89
N GLY A 33 7.26 3.05 15.78
CA GLY A 33 6.17 2.34 16.43
C GLY A 33 5.33 1.51 15.44
N ILE A 34 5.93 0.99 14.37
CA ILE A 34 5.29 0.09 13.42
C ILE A 34 5.18 -1.29 14.06
N ASP A 35 3.95 -1.77 14.18
CA ASP A 35 3.62 -3.08 14.77
C ASP A 35 3.47 -4.18 13.71
N ARG A 36 3.22 -3.78 12.47
CA ARG A 36 2.72 -4.64 11.39
C ARG A 36 3.35 -4.25 10.06
N ILE A 37 3.87 -5.23 9.33
CA ILE A 37 4.49 -5.02 8.02
C ILE A 37 3.81 -5.91 6.99
N VAL A 38 3.51 -5.34 5.82
CA VAL A 38 3.14 -6.08 4.62
C VAL A 38 4.25 -5.94 3.60
N ASP A 39 4.90 -7.06 3.27
CA ASP A 39 5.87 -7.15 2.18
C ASP A 39 5.18 -7.75 0.96
N VAL A 40 5.14 -7.00 -0.15
CA VAL A 40 4.50 -7.46 -1.40
C VAL A 40 5.51 -7.92 -2.46
N ARG A 41 6.80 -8.02 -2.12
CA ARG A 41 7.85 -8.44 -3.07
C ARG A 41 7.83 -9.95 -3.27
N ALA A 42 7.93 -10.41 -4.50
CA ALA A 42 8.21 -11.82 -4.79
C ALA A 42 9.72 -12.08 -4.91
N GLU A 43 10.47 -11.04 -5.30
CA GLU A 43 11.91 -11.04 -5.48
C GLU A 43 12.71 -11.04 -4.17
N CYS A 44 12.04 -10.76 -3.05
CA CYS A 44 12.62 -10.69 -1.72
C CYS A 44 11.52 -10.97 -0.67
N CYS A 45 11.93 -11.28 0.55
CA CYS A 45 11.05 -11.44 1.71
C CYS A 45 11.79 -10.96 2.95
N ASP A 46 11.14 -10.15 3.77
CA ASP A 46 11.70 -9.72 5.05
C ASP A 46 11.89 -10.89 6.02
N ASP A 47 12.88 -10.77 6.91
CA ASP A 47 13.15 -11.76 7.94
C ASP A 47 12.06 -11.72 9.03
N ALA A 48 11.08 -12.62 8.88
CA ALA A 48 9.98 -12.77 9.83
C ALA A 48 10.44 -13.09 11.27
N ILE A 49 11.57 -13.79 11.44
CA ILE A 49 12.10 -14.14 12.77
C ILE A 49 12.68 -12.90 13.43
N ALA A 50 13.46 -12.11 12.71
CA ALA A 50 14.02 -10.86 13.20
C ALA A 50 12.91 -9.86 13.58
N LEU A 51 11.90 -9.69 12.72
CA LEU A 51 10.75 -8.82 12.99
C LEU A 51 9.95 -9.28 14.21
N ARG A 52 9.69 -10.59 14.33
CA ARG A 52 8.94 -11.15 15.46
C ARG A 52 9.65 -10.94 16.80
N ARG A 53 10.99 -11.00 16.83
CA ARG A 53 11.78 -10.68 18.04
C ARG A 53 11.61 -9.24 18.51
N CYS A 54 11.24 -8.34 17.60
CA CYS A 54 10.90 -6.95 17.89
C CYS A 54 9.40 -6.73 18.16
N GLY A 55 8.58 -7.79 18.20
CA GLY A 55 7.13 -7.68 18.37
C GLY A 55 6.37 -7.26 17.11
N ILE A 56 7.02 -7.31 15.94
CA ILE A 56 6.45 -6.90 14.65
C ILE A 56 5.93 -8.14 13.93
N GLU A 57 4.69 -8.09 13.44
CA GLU A 57 4.09 -9.17 12.65
C GLU A 57 4.24 -8.88 11.15
N LEU A 58 4.67 -9.89 10.39
CA LEU A 58 4.86 -9.80 8.94
C LEU A 58 3.76 -10.55 8.20
N LEU A 59 3.14 -9.89 7.23
CA LEU A 59 2.35 -10.52 6.18
C LEU A 59 3.10 -10.44 4.85
N HIS A 60 3.43 -11.59 4.27
CA HIS A 60 4.05 -11.66 2.94
C HIS A 60 3.01 -11.98 1.86
N LEU A 61 2.95 -11.13 0.83
CA LEU A 61 2.05 -11.23 -0.33
C LEU A 61 2.88 -11.19 -1.63
N PRO A 62 3.62 -12.26 -1.95
CA PRO A 62 4.62 -12.25 -3.02
C PRO A 62 3.99 -11.91 -4.36
N THR A 63 4.33 -10.75 -4.90
CA THR A 63 3.83 -10.26 -6.19
C THR A 63 5.03 -9.87 -7.06
N PRO A 64 5.18 -10.42 -8.29
CA PRO A 64 6.28 -10.03 -9.18
C PRO A 64 6.32 -8.53 -9.45
N ASP A 65 7.51 -7.98 -9.71
CA ASP A 65 7.62 -6.54 -9.94
C ASP A 65 6.77 -6.06 -11.12
N LYS A 66 6.23 -4.84 -10.99
CA LYS A 66 5.33 -4.17 -11.95
C LYS A 66 3.97 -4.85 -12.21
N GLN A 67 3.71 -6.04 -11.67
CA GLN A 67 2.41 -6.72 -11.80
C GLN A 67 1.40 -6.26 -10.76
N ALA A 68 0.12 -6.51 -11.00
CA ALA A 68 -0.91 -6.36 -9.99
C ALA A 68 -0.87 -7.48 -8.94
N ILE A 69 -1.23 -7.14 -7.71
CA ILE A 69 -1.43 -8.12 -6.64
C ILE A 69 -2.70 -8.91 -7.00
N SER A 70 -2.68 -10.24 -6.87
CA SER A 70 -3.85 -11.06 -7.21
C SER A 70 -5.08 -10.65 -6.39
N PRO A 71 -6.31 -10.83 -6.92
CA PRO A 71 -7.53 -10.47 -6.19
C PRO A 71 -7.63 -11.12 -4.80
N GLU A 72 -7.23 -12.37 -4.66
CA GLU A 72 -7.26 -13.12 -3.40
C GLU A 72 -6.26 -12.55 -2.39
N MET A 73 -5.05 -12.23 -2.85
CA MET A 73 -4.02 -11.60 -2.02
C MET A 73 -4.39 -10.17 -1.64
N LEU A 74 -5.01 -9.40 -2.53
CA LEU A 74 -5.54 -8.07 -2.22
C LEU A 74 -6.58 -8.16 -1.11
N GLN A 75 -7.56 -9.05 -1.27
CA GLN A 75 -8.59 -9.26 -0.24
C GLN A 75 -8.00 -9.69 1.10
N ARG A 76 -7.04 -10.63 1.09
CA ARG A 76 -6.34 -11.07 2.30
C ARG A 76 -5.57 -9.92 2.95
N GLY A 77 -4.80 -9.18 2.16
CA GLY A 77 -4.00 -8.04 2.60
C GLY A 77 -4.87 -6.96 3.21
N VAL A 78 -5.90 -6.51 2.50
CA VAL A 78 -6.83 -5.48 2.99
C VAL A 78 -7.49 -5.94 4.30
N ARG A 79 -8.01 -7.17 4.39
CA ARG A 79 -8.61 -7.67 5.64
C ARG A 79 -7.61 -7.64 6.81
N TRP A 80 -6.37 -8.08 6.58
CA TRP A 80 -5.35 -8.11 7.61
C TRP A 80 -4.92 -6.70 8.06
N VAL A 81 -4.77 -5.77 7.11
CA VAL A 81 -4.47 -4.37 7.40
C VAL A 81 -5.62 -3.75 8.18
N ILE A 82 -6.87 -3.88 7.73
CA ILE A 82 -8.04 -3.33 8.42
C ILE A 82 -8.19 -3.88 9.84
N GLY A 83 -7.97 -5.18 10.05
CA GLY A 83 -7.92 -5.78 11.39
C GLY A 83 -6.87 -5.12 12.28
N SER A 84 -5.66 -4.95 11.75
CA SER A 84 -4.56 -4.27 12.45
C SER A 84 -4.89 -2.82 12.81
N LEU A 85 -5.50 -2.07 11.89
CA LEU A 85 -5.91 -0.69 12.13
C LEU A 85 -6.99 -0.59 13.22
N ARG A 86 -7.95 -1.54 13.25
CA ARG A 86 -8.99 -1.62 14.30
C ARG A 86 -8.38 -1.85 15.68
N ASP A 87 -7.31 -2.64 15.74
CA ASP A 87 -6.53 -2.89 16.96
C ASP A 87 -5.56 -1.75 17.32
N ARG A 88 -5.66 -0.60 16.64
CA ARG A 88 -4.77 0.57 16.78
C ARG A 88 -3.30 0.25 16.56
N ARG A 89 -3.01 -0.75 15.73
CA ARG A 89 -1.65 -1.12 15.32
C ARG A 89 -1.23 -0.28 14.13
N ARG A 90 0.01 0.20 14.13
CA ARG A 90 0.57 0.92 12.98
C ARG A 90 1.08 -0.09 11.94
N VAL A 91 0.66 0.10 10.70
CA VAL A 91 0.93 -0.79 9.57
C VAL A 91 1.80 -0.09 8.53
N LEU A 92 2.87 -0.76 8.11
CA LEU A 92 3.68 -0.38 6.96
C LEU A 92 3.42 -1.35 5.80
N ILE A 93 3.07 -0.83 4.62
CA ILE A 93 3.00 -1.62 3.38
C ILE A 93 4.18 -1.22 2.48
N HIS A 94 5.03 -2.15 2.08
CA HIS A 94 6.16 -1.82 1.21
C HIS A 94 6.36 -2.80 0.07
N CYS A 95 7.00 -2.32 -0.99
CA CYS A 95 7.45 -3.11 -2.13
C CYS A 95 8.91 -2.76 -2.43
N GLN A 96 9.34 -2.86 -3.70
CA GLN A 96 10.68 -2.42 -4.09
C GLN A 96 10.85 -0.90 -4.11
N HIS A 97 9.92 -0.17 -4.74
CA HIS A 97 10.09 1.27 -5.02
C HIS A 97 9.09 2.18 -4.27
N GLY A 98 8.03 1.61 -3.71
CA GLY A 98 6.96 2.41 -3.08
C GLY A 98 6.09 3.15 -4.10
N VAL A 99 6.04 2.68 -5.35
CA VAL A 99 5.40 3.38 -6.47
C VAL A 99 4.09 2.70 -6.92
N GLY A 100 4.12 1.37 -7.10
CA GLY A 100 3.03 0.60 -7.71
C GLY A 100 2.36 -0.41 -6.76
N ARG A 101 2.99 -1.57 -6.54
CA ARG A 101 2.41 -2.69 -5.75
C ARG A 101 1.94 -2.29 -4.34
N SER A 102 2.79 -1.59 -3.58
CA SER A 102 2.42 -1.11 -2.23
C SER A 102 1.35 -0.02 -2.28
N ALA A 103 1.41 0.86 -3.29
CA ALA A 103 0.39 1.87 -3.53
C ALA A 103 -0.97 1.24 -3.85
N LEU A 104 -1.02 0.18 -4.65
CA LEU A 104 -2.24 -0.58 -4.94
C LEU A 104 -2.89 -1.11 -3.66
N LEU A 105 -2.14 -1.83 -2.83
CA LEU A 105 -2.71 -2.39 -1.59
C LEU A 105 -3.15 -1.29 -0.61
N ALA A 106 -2.38 -0.20 -0.52
CA ALA A 106 -2.75 0.95 0.32
C ALA A 106 -4.03 1.64 -0.20
N ALA A 107 -4.17 1.81 -1.52
CA ALA A 107 -5.38 2.37 -2.13
C ALA A 107 -6.61 1.48 -1.88
N CYS A 108 -6.49 0.16 -2.10
CA CYS A 108 -7.57 -0.78 -1.78
C CYS A 108 -7.95 -0.75 -0.29
N THR A 109 -6.97 -0.57 0.60
CA THR A 109 -7.22 -0.42 2.04
C THR A 109 -8.02 0.85 2.34
N LEU A 110 -7.65 1.98 1.73
CA LEU A 110 -8.40 3.24 1.90
C LEU A 110 -9.83 3.13 1.34
N VAL A 111 -10.01 2.43 0.22
CA VAL A 111 -11.34 2.15 -0.33
C VAL A 111 -12.17 1.31 0.65
N ALA A 112 -11.59 0.27 1.25
CA ALA A 112 -12.26 -0.52 2.28
C ALA A 112 -12.55 0.26 3.58
N LEU A 113 -11.91 1.41 3.80
CA LEU A 113 -12.22 2.35 4.87
C LEU A 113 -13.30 3.38 4.50
N GLY A 114 -13.88 3.28 3.30
CA GLY A 114 -15.00 4.09 2.84
C GLY A 114 -14.66 5.22 1.87
N MET A 115 -13.41 5.33 1.41
CA MET A 115 -13.05 6.27 0.34
C MET A 115 -13.47 5.73 -1.04
N ASP A 116 -13.71 6.63 -1.99
CA ASP A 116 -13.77 6.21 -3.39
C ASP A 116 -12.34 5.99 -3.98
N CYS A 117 -12.23 5.33 -5.13
CA CYS A 117 -10.93 5.04 -5.75
C CYS A 117 -10.12 6.30 -6.08
N ARG A 118 -10.79 7.39 -6.51
CA ARG A 118 -10.15 8.66 -6.86
C ARG A 118 -9.60 9.32 -5.60
N GLU A 119 -10.40 9.38 -4.55
CA GLU A 119 -10.02 9.95 -3.26
C GLU A 119 -8.81 9.20 -2.66
N ALA A 120 -8.88 7.87 -2.66
CA ALA A 120 -7.78 7.03 -2.19
C ALA A 120 -6.48 7.33 -2.95
N LEU A 121 -6.54 7.33 -4.29
CA LEU A 121 -5.36 7.58 -5.12
C LEU A 121 -4.84 9.02 -4.98
N GLN A 122 -5.72 10.00 -4.81
CA GLN A 122 -5.32 11.38 -4.55
C GLN A 122 -4.64 11.54 -3.20
N VAL A 123 -5.10 10.86 -2.14
CA VAL A 123 -4.42 10.85 -0.83
C VAL A 123 -2.99 10.33 -1.00
N LEU A 124 -2.84 9.20 -1.70
CA LEU A 124 -1.55 8.61 -2.01
C LEU A 124 -0.65 9.60 -2.77
N LYS A 125 -1.13 10.13 -3.89
CA LYS A 125 -0.37 11.03 -4.77
C LYS A 125 0.06 12.33 -4.06
N ARG A 126 -0.82 12.93 -3.26
CA ARG A 126 -0.50 14.13 -2.45
C ARG A 126 0.60 13.86 -1.43
N ARG A 127 0.60 12.68 -0.81
CA ARG A 127 1.58 12.32 0.22
C ARG A 127 2.91 11.84 -0.37
N ARG A 128 2.85 11.20 -1.54
CA ARG A 128 4.00 10.66 -2.27
C ARG A 128 3.82 10.91 -3.78
N PRO A 129 4.33 12.04 -4.30
CA PRO A 129 4.17 12.42 -5.70
C PRO A 129 4.72 11.40 -6.72
N THR A 130 5.66 10.55 -6.31
CA THR A 130 6.24 9.48 -7.13
C THR A 130 5.31 8.28 -7.35
N ILE A 131 4.16 8.21 -6.67
CA ILE A 131 3.17 7.15 -6.89
C ILE A 131 2.66 7.18 -8.33
N ALA A 132 2.77 6.03 -8.99
CA ALA A 132 2.38 5.81 -10.38
C ALA A 132 2.13 4.30 -10.58
N PRO A 133 1.01 3.76 -10.08
CA PRO A 133 0.66 2.37 -10.32
C PRO A 133 0.48 2.10 -11.81
N SER A 134 0.84 0.90 -12.28
CA SER A 134 0.65 0.50 -13.68
C SER A 134 -0.85 0.46 -14.03
N PRO A 135 -1.22 0.51 -15.33
CA PRO A 135 -2.62 0.38 -15.73
C PRO A 135 -3.29 -0.89 -15.19
N GLU A 136 -2.57 -2.01 -15.14
CA GLU A 136 -3.05 -3.26 -14.55
C GLU A 136 -3.36 -3.11 -13.05
N GLN A 137 -2.52 -2.39 -12.31
CA GLN A 137 -2.74 -2.11 -10.89
C GLN A 137 -3.93 -1.16 -10.68
N LEU A 138 -4.09 -0.13 -11.54
CA LEU A 138 -5.26 0.75 -11.49
C LEU A 138 -6.56 -0.02 -11.80
N GLN A 139 -6.53 -0.94 -12.76
CA GLN A 139 -7.66 -1.82 -13.04
C GLN A 139 -7.97 -2.71 -11.84
N ALA A 140 -6.95 -3.29 -11.19
CA ALA A 140 -7.14 -4.10 -9.98
C ALA A 140 -7.78 -3.30 -8.82
N LEU A 141 -7.49 -2.00 -8.70
CA LEU A 141 -8.16 -1.12 -7.73
C LEU A 141 -9.66 -0.96 -8.05
N LEU A 142 -10.02 -0.76 -9.32
CA LEU A 142 -11.42 -0.67 -9.74
C LEU A 142 -12.16 -1.99 -9.50
N ASP A 143 -11.55 -3.11 -9.86
CA ASP A 143 -12.13 -4.45 -9.67
C ASP A 143 -12.33 -4.77 -8.20
N PHE A 144 -11.38 -4.37 -7.34
CA PHE A 144 -11.50 -4.50 -5.90
C PHE A 144 -12.66 -3.66 -5.34
N ALA A 145 -12.77 -2.39 -5.77
CA ALA A 145 -13.81 -1.49 -5.30
C ALA A 145 -15.21 -1.96 -5.72
N ALA A 146 -15.37 -2.43 -6.96
CA ALA A 146 -16.63 -2.98 -7.47
C ALA A 146 -17.11 -4.19 -6.65
N LYS A 147 -16.18 -5.03 -6.17
CA LYS A 147 -16.48 -6.19 -5.32
C LYS A 147 -16.73 -5.83 -3.85
N SER A 148 -16.20 -4.70 -3.38
CA SER A 148 -16.29 -4.26 -1.99
C SER A 148 -17.50 -3.38 -1.70
N ALA A 149 -18.20 -2.92 -2.73
CA ALA A 149 -19.39 -2.09 -2.61
C ALA A 149 -20.61 -2.91 -2.13
N GLU A 150 -20.80 -3.03 -0.81
CA GLU A 150 -22.10 -3.42 -0.24
C GLU A 150 -23.12 -2.28 -0.33
N THR A 151 -22.65 -1.03 -0.46
CA THR A 151 -23.46 0.15 -0.80
C THR A 151 -22.59 1.07 -1.67
N PRO A 152 -22.99 1.43 -2.89
CA PRO A 152 -22.21 2.32 -3.73
C PRO A 152 -22.02 3.67 -3.03
N ALA A 153 -20.80 4.20 -2.98
CA ALA A 153 -20.57 5.59 -2.61
C ALA A 153 -21.45 6.49 -3.51
N PRO A 154 -22.10 7.54 -2.97
CA PRO A 154 -22.95 8.42 -3.77
C PRO A 154 -22.10 9.11 -4.85
N GLY A 155 -22.32 8.77 -6.12
CA GLY A 155 -21.62 9.36 -7.25
C GLY A 155 -21.40 8.41 -8.42
N LYS A 156 -20.90 8.94 -9.54
CA LYS A 156 -20.50 8.12 -10.69
C LYS A 156 -19.27 7.27 -10.31
N PRO A 157 -19.27 5.96 -10.60
CA PRO A 157 -18.10 5.11 -10.38
C PRO A 157 -16.84 5.70 -11.04
N ALA A 158 -15.69 5.55 -10.38
CA ALA A 158 -14.42 5.93 -10.96
C ALA A 158 -14.13 5.11 -12.23
N THR A 159 -13.52 5.74 -13.23
CA THR A 159 -13.05 5.07 -14.45
C THR A 159 -11.54 4.86 -14.41
N LEU A 160 -11.02 4.02 -15.31
CA LEU A 160 -9.57 3.86 -15.47
C LEU A 160 -8.90 5.18 -15.86
N ASP A 161 -9.56 5.97 -16.72
CA ASP A 161 -9.08 7.30 -17.12
C ASP A 161 -8.99 8.26 -15.93
N ASP A 162 -10.01 8.29 -15.05
CA ASP A 162 -9.98 9.10 -13.83
C ASP A 162 -8.73 8.78 -12.99
N LEU A 163 -8.46 7.48 -12.81
CA LEU A 163 -7.32 7.02 -12.01
C LEU A 163 -5.99 7.30 -12.72
N PHE A 164 -5.93 7.15 -14.04
CA PHE A 164 -4.74 7.43 -14.83
C PHE A 164 -4.34 8.90 -14.72
N GLN A 165 -5.32 9.82 -14.86
CA GLN A 165 -5.06 11.26 -14.72
C GLN A 165 -4.51 11.62 -13.34
N ILE A 166 -4.99 10.97 -12.27
CA ILE A 166 -4.47 11.20 -10.91
C ILE A 166 -3.08 10.58 -10.73
N ALA A 167 -2.89 9.32 -11.13
CA ALA A 167 -1.64 8.59 -10.94
C ALA A 167 -0.47 9.24 -11.68
N TYR A 168 -0.71 9.76 -12.88
CA TYR A 168 0.32 10.33 -13.75
C TYR A 168 0.35 11.86 -13.74
N ALA A 169 -0.52 12.53 -12.98
CA ALA A 169 -0.44 13.96 -12.76
C ALA A 169 0.96 14.39 -12.28
N GLY A 170 1.55 15.36 -12.98
CA GLY A 170 2.85 15.95 -12.63
C GLY A 170 4.06 15.07 -12.91
N LEU A 171 3.89 13.95 -13.63
CA LEU A 171 5.01 13.19 -14.19
C LEU A 171 5.19 13.63 -15.64
N GLU A 172 6.41 14.05 -16.01
CA GLU A 172 6.74 14.25 -17.41
C GLU A 172 6.70 12.89 -18.10
N VAL A 173 5.70 12.68 -18.96
CA VAL A 173 5.63 11.54 -19.85
C VAL A 173 6.56 11.88 -21.03
N GLY A 174 7.85 11.67 -20.83
CA GLY A 174 8.88 11.77 -21.87
C GLY A 174 8.86 10.55 -22.78
#